data_AF-A0A1C6F7S8-F1
#
_entry.id   AF-A0A1C6F7S8-F1
#
_cell.length_a   1.000
_cell.length_b   1.000
_cell.length_c   1.000
_cell.angle_alpha   90.00
_cell.angle_beta   90.00
_cell.angle_gamma   90.00
#
_symmetry.space_group_name_H-M   'P 1'
#
loop_
_entity.id
_entity.type
_entity.pdbx_description
1 polymer ?
#
loop_
_entity_poly.entity_id
_entity_poly.type
_entity_poly.pdbx_seq_one_letter_code
_entity_poly.pdbx_strand_id
1 'polypeptide(L)'
;MLRNHQASLDDRKKFTALVKDLFPDQAKNVNLLLMAYNMGIAQDIQTASYINNTFAFRYVKQLMDDFGMSHVNADWIVSVWCSCYGAKVLGKACDISVQKQGSGPAIQGEQSSSGKAYGDLFTYERSHKGKGLAVTGFQGNKNQTIIFQNRSGNTPVVEIADDSFSHSSTEEAILTEGITFIGKNTFSGCDKLHQVVLPVSIEEIGDKAFENCGNLKSISLPMLLKTIGNEALKGTGLRTIEIPKSVFWIGDGLMADCKLLDHVKIPENINRIPNSMFVGCTSLKKVELHENLSEIGERAFFGCSSLDFLIIPDSVQQIGQDAFTNTDKQFIIQCSFGSYAEEYARKNKFKYQLV
;
A
#
# COMPACT_ATOMS: atom_id res chain seq x y z
N MET A 1 14.91 -1.82 -41.85
CA MET A 1 16.00 -2.80 -41.66
C MET A 1 17.22 -2.04 -41.19
N LEU A 2 17.45 -1.95 -39.87
CA LEU A 2 18.49 -2.74 -39.22
C LEU A 2 19.76 -2.81 -40.07
N ARG A 3 20.73 -1.94 -39.81
CA ARG A 3 22.15 -2.30 -39.80
C ARG A 3 22.99 -1.20 -39.16
N ASN A 4 23.78 -1.67 -38.20
CA ASN A 4 25.06 -1.14 -37.75
C ASN A 4 25.04 -0.13 -36.60
N HIS A 5 25.02 -0.70 -35.37
CA HIS A 5 25.84 -0.20 -34.27
C HIS A 5 27.23 0.21 -34.75
N GLN A 6 27.72 1.38 -34.30
CA GLN A 6 28.98 1.46 -33.57
C GLN A 6 29.24 2.88 -33.00
N ALA A 7 29.78 2.85 -31.77
CA ALA A 7 30.45 3.91 -31.00
C ALA A 7 29.56 4.88 -30.19
N SER A 8 29.85 5.14 -28.91
CA SER A 8 31.14 5.01 -28.22
C SER A 8 31.06 4.56 -26.76
N LEU A 9 32.15 3.92 -26.31
CA LEU A 9 32.41 3.39 -24.97
C LEU A 9 32.57 4.45 -23.86
N ASP A 10 32.48 5.75 -24.18
CA ASP A 10 32.77 6.81 -23.22
C ASP A 10 31.64 7.05 -22.21
N ASP A 11 30.38 6.82 -22.58
CA ASP A 11 29.25 7.04 -21.68
C ASP A 11 29.16 5.97 -20.59
N ARG A 12 29.57 4.72 -20.90
CA ARG A 12 29.67 3.63 -19.91
C ARG A 12 30.74 3.90 -18.87
N LYS A 13 31.90 4.44 -19.25
CA LYS A 13 32.97 4.76 -18.29
C LYS A 13 32.61 5.93 -17.39
N LYS A 14 31.93 6.96 -17.91
CA LYS A 14 31.39 8.07 -17.11
C LYS A 14 30.31 7.61 -16.13
N PHE A 15 29.44 6.69 -16.55
CA PHE A 15 28.40 6.11 -15.70
C PHE A 15 28.97 5.19 -14.60
N THR A 16 29.95 4.34 -14.93
CA THR A 16 30.62 3.47 -13.95
C THR A 16 31.47 4.26 -12.93
N ALA A 17 32.05 5.40 -13.32
CA ALA A 17 32.74 6.30 -12.39
C ALA A 17 31.77 7.01 -11.44
N LEU A 18 30.62 7.47 -11.95
CA LEU A 18 29.56 8.12 -11.15
C LEU A 18 28.93 7.19 -10.11
N VAL A 19 28.71 5.92 -10.46
CA VAL A 19 28.16 4.88 -9.56
C VAL A 19 29.17 4.48 -8.46
N LYS A 20 30.48 4.56 -8.74
CA LYS A 20 31.53 4.28 -7.76
C LYS A 20 31.80 5.42 -6.78
N ASP A 21 31.71 6.68 -7.21
CA ASP A 21 31.91 7.85 -6.34
C ASP A 21 30.71 8.10 -5.39
N LEU A 22 29.49 7.74 -5.82
CA LEU A 22 28.27 8.00 -5.03
C LEU A 22 27.95 6.91 -3.99
N PHE A 23 28.45 5.67 -4.14
CA PHE A 23 28.06 4.54 -3.29
C PHE A 23 29.23 3.62 -2.92
N PRO A 24 30.11 4.02 -1.97
CA PRO A 24 31.26 3.21 -1.59
C PRO A 24 30.90 1.94 -0.80
N ASP A 25 29.79 1.94 -0.03
CA ASP A 25 29.58 0.90 1.01
C ASP A 25 28.17 0.27 1.13
N GLN A 26 27.16 0.62 0.34
CA GLN A 26 25.80 0.04 0.51
C GLN A 26 24.99 0.02 -0.80
N ALA A 27 24.87 -1.15 -1.46
CA ALA A 27 24.08 -1.31 -2.69
C ALA A 27 23.38 -2.69 -2.76
N LYS A 28 22.69 -3.09 -1.69
CA LYS A 28 21.85 -4.30 -1.66
C LYS A 28 20.38 -3.91 -1.44
N ASN A 29 19.49 -4.56 -2.18
CA ASN A 29 18.02 -4.58 -2.08
C ASN A 29 17.26 -3.62 -3.02
N VAL A 30 16.52 -4.22 -3.97
CA VAL A 30 15.20 -3.85 -4.55
C VAL A 30 15.00 -2.44 -5.14
N ASN A 31 15.56 -1.39 -4.54
CA ASN A 31 15.79 -0.09 -5.19
C ASN A 31 16.69 -0.22 -6.43
N LEU A 32 17.55 -1.24 -6.52
CA LEU A 32 18.41 -1.47 -7.70
C LEU A 32 17.65 -1.92 -8.96
N LEU A 33 16.53 -2.64 -8.79
CA LEU A 33 15.68 -3.10 -9.90
C LEU A 33 14.67 -2.02 -10.33
N LEU A 34 14.18 -1.22 -9.38
CA LEU A 34 13.52 0.05 -9.69
C LEU A 34 14.48 1.06 -10.35
N MET A 35 15.76 1.11 -9.95
CA MET A 35 16.81 1.88 -10.64
C MET A 35 17.07 1.35 -12.04
N ALA A 36 17.09 0.03 -12.27
CA ALA A 36 17.28 -0.55 -13.61
C ALA A 36 16.11 -0.22 -14.57
N TYR A 37 14.87 -0.20 -14.08
CA TYR A 37 13.69 0.26 -14.82
C TYR A 37 13.70 1.79 -15.05
N ASN A 38 14.13 2.58 -14.06
CA ASN A 38 14.25 4.05 -14.16
C ASN A 38 15.51 4.55 -14.91
N MET A 39 16.50 3.69 -15.20
CA MET A 39 17.74 3.99 -15.95
C MET A 39 17.68 3.58 -17.45
N GLY A 40 16.53 3.11 -17.96
CA GLY A 40 16.33 2.82 -19.39
C GLY A 40 16.71 1.40 -19.86
N ILE A 41 17.01 0.46 -18.97
CA ILE A 41 17.41 -0.92 -19.33
C ILE A 41 16.23 -1.75 -19.88
N ALA A 42 14.99 -1.32 -19.63
CA ALA A 42 13.78 -1.99 -20.13
C ALA A 42 13.67 -2.04 -21.68
N GLN A 43 14.31 -1.11 -22.40
CA GLN A 43 14.32 -1.14 -23.87
C GLN A 43 15.19 -2.26 -24.45
N ASP A 44 16.31 -2.60 -23.81
CA ASP A 44 17.21 -3.66 -24.31
C ASP A 44 16.59 -5.06 -24.14
N ILE A 45 15.78 -5.25 -23.10
CA ILE A 45 15.10 -6.53 -22.80
C ILE A 45 13.97 -6.82 -23.79
N GLN A 46 13.28 -5.80 -24.32
CA GLN A 46 12.32 -5.98 -25.42
C GLN A 46 12.95 -6.62 -26.65
N THR A 47 14.24 -6.35 -26.90
CA THR A 47 14.98 -6.92 -28.03
C THR A 47 15.34 -8.39 -27.79
N ALA A 48 15.54 -8.78 -26.53
CA ALA A 48 15.94 -10.14 -26.14
C ALA A 48 14.76 -11.12 -25.96
N SER A 49 13.55 -10.62 -25.69
CA SER A 49 12.34 -11.44 -25.45
C SER A 49 11.83 -12.20 -26.68
N TYR A 50 12.38 -11.92 -27.86
CA TYR A 50 12.06 -12.67 -29.08
C TYR A 50 12.67 -14.07 -29.14
N ILE A 51 13.59 -14.45 -28.23
CA ILE A 51 14.47 -15.60 -28.48
C ILE A 51 14.36 -16.78 -27.50
N ASN A 52 14.14 -16.64 -26.18
CA ASN A 52 13.82 -17.81 -25.32
C ASN A 52 13.56 -17.49 -23.84
N ASN A 53 12.37 -17.85 -23.34
CA ASN A 53 11.93 -17.62 -21.96
C ASN A 53 12.74 -18.38 -20.89
N THR A 54 13.41 -19.46 -21.26
CA THR A 54 14.24 -20.26 -20.33
C THR A 54 15.54 -19.55 -19.94
N PHE A 55 16.02 -18.59 -20.75
CA PHE A 55 17.25 -17.86 -20.51
C PHE A 55 17.06 -16.72 -19.49
N ALA A 56 15.94 -16.00 -19.58
CA ALA A 56 15.58 -14.95 -18.61
C ALA A 56 15.44 -15.52 -17.19
N PHE A 57 14.82 -16.70 -17.06
CA PHE A 57 14.64 -17.37 -15.78
C PHE A 57 15.96 -17.85 -15.16
N ARG A 58 16.86 -18.45 -15.97
CA ARG A 58 18.20 -18.89 -15.49
C ARG A 58 19.08 -17.71 -15.10
N TYR A 59 18.97 -16.58 -15.82
CA TYR A 59 19.77 -15.39 -15.56
C TYR A 59 19.34 -14.65 -14.29
N VAL A 60 18.03 -14.49 -14.06
CA VAL A 60 17.49 -13.89 -12.82
C VAL A 60 17.85 -14.76 -11.60
N LYS A 61 17.71 -16.09 -11.72
CA LYS A 61 18.07 -17.02 -10.65
C LYS A 61 19.58 -17.04 -10.35
N GLN A 62 20.43 -17.03 -11.37
CA GLN A 62 21.88 -17.00 -11.19
C GLN A 62 22.37 -15.67 -10.59
N LEU A 63 21.76 -14.54 -10.97
CA LEU A 63 21.96 -13.27 -10.24
C LEU A 63 21.61 -13.43 -8.76
N MET A 64 20.43 -13.98 -8.44
CA MET A 64 19.99 -14.13 -7.05
C MET A 64 20.90 -15.03 -6.20
N ASP A 65 21.44 -16.11 -6.78
CA ASP A 65 22.37 -17.03 -6.12
C ASP A 65 23.76 -16.38 -5.89
N ASP A 66 24.29 -15.65 -6.88
CA ASP A 66 25.58 -14.95 -6.78
C ASP A 66 25.53 -13.75 -5.80
N PHE A 67 24.34 -13.23 -5.48
CA PHE A 67 24.11 -12.13 -4.52
C PHE A 67 23.60 -12.59 -3.13
N GLY A 68 23.52 -13.90 -2.87
CA GLY A 68 23.19 -14.47 -1.56
C GLY A 68 21.72 -14.30 -1.13
N MET A 69 20.80 -14.21 -2.09
CA MET A 69 19.39 -13.85 -1.88
C MET A 69 18.44 -15.05 -1.86
N SER A 70 18.77 -16.10 -1.12
CA SER A 70 18.00 -17.37 -1.03
C SER A 70 16.61 -17.27 -0.37
N HIS A 71 16.16 -16.08 0.03
CA HIS A 71 14.94 -15.85 0.82
C HIS A 71 13.82 -15.05 0.11
N VAL A 72 14.03 -14.58 -1.12
CA VAL A 72 13.01 -13.80 -1.87
C VAL A 72 12.14 -14.72 -2.72
N ASN A 73 10.82 -14.61 -2.55
CA ASN A 73 9.84 -15.47 -3.22
C ASN A 73 9.69 -15.11 -4.72
N ALA A 74 10.08 -16.04 -5.60
CA ALA A 74 10.03 -15.86 -7.05
C ALA A 74 8.60 -15.63 -7.59
N ASP A 75 7.57 -16.11 -6.90
CA ASP A 75 6.17 -15.95 -7.30
C ASP A 75 5.70 -14.48 -7.22
N TRP A 76 6.31 -13.68 -6.33
CA TRP A 76 6.01 -12.25 -6.19
C TRP A 76 6.47 -11.42 -7.40
N ILE A 77 7.64 -11.74 -7.96
CA ILE A 77 8.20 -11.05 -9.14
C ILE A 77 7.40 -11.41 -10.40
N VAL A 78 6.96 -12.68 -10.51
CA VAL A 78 6.14 -13.14 -11.64
C VAL A 78 4.74 -12.50 -11.61
N SER A 79 4.17 -12.28 -10.42
CA SER A 79 2.87 -11.59 -10.28
C SER A 79 2.93 -10.13 -10.75
N VAL A 80 3.99 -9.39 -10.40
CA VAL A 80 4.25 -8.03 -10.89
C VAL A 80 4.54 -8.00 -12.40
N TRP A 81 5.25 -8.99 -12.92
CA TRP A 81 5.51 -9.12 -14.36
C TRP A 81 4.24 -9.44 -15.16
N CYS A 82 3.37 -10.31 -14.63
CA CYS A 82 2.08 -10.67 -15.25
C CYS A 82 1.08 -9.51 -15.25
N SER A 83 1.01 -8.74 -14.15
CA SER A 83 0.13 -7.56 -14.05
C SER A 83 0.57 -6.40 -14.93
N CYS A 84 1.89 -6.22 -15.14
CA CYS A 84 2.42 -5.16 -16.00
C CYS A 84 2.43 -5.52 -17.50
N TYR A 85 2.45 -6.80 -17.92
CA TYR A 85 2.75 -7.13 -19.32
C TYR A 85 1.96 -8.25 -20.02
N GLY A 86 1.05 -9.01 -19.40
CA GLY A 86 0.36 -10.00 -20.23
C GLY A 86 -0.61 -10.96 -19.59
N ALA A 87 -1.89 -10.68 -19.82
CA ALA A 87 -2.94 -11.68 -20.00
C ALA A 87 -2.71 -12.60 -21.23
N LYS A 88 -1.47 -13.03 -21.51
CA LYS A 88 -1.15 -13.88 -22.67
C LYS A 88 -0.07 -14.95 -22.47
N VAL A 89 0.57 -15.07 -21.31
CA VAL A 89 1.82 -15.89 -21.21
C VAL A 89 1.68 -17.25 -20.52
N LEU A 90 0.58 -17.63 -19.87
CA LEU A 90 0.54 -18.93 -19.17
C LEU A 90 -0.60 -19.83 -19.64
N GLY A 91 -0.30 -20.60 -20.69
CA GLY A 91 -1.10 -21.73 -21.18
C GLY A 91 -0.97 -22.99 -20.30
N LYS A 92 -1.10 -22.86 -18.98
CA LYS A 92 -1.47 -23.95 -18.08
C LYS A 92 -2.36 -23.40 -16.97
N ALA A 93 -3.50 -24.07 -16.80
CA ALA A 93 -4.62 -23.67 -15.98
C ALA A 93 -4.20 -23.29 -14.56
N CYS A 94 -4.07 -21.99 -14.31
CA CYS A 94 -4.70 -21.49 -13.10
C CYS A 94 -6.20 -21.46 -13.40
N ASP A 95 -7.02 -21.88 -12.45
CA ASP A 95 -8.45 -21.53 -12.41
C ASP A 95 -8.60 -20.02 -12.10
N ILE A 96 -7.81 -19.18 -12.77
CA ILE A 96 -8.09 -17.76 -12.87
C ILE A 96 -9.26 -17.70 -13.83
N SER A 97 -10.43 -17.34 -13.32
CA SER A 97 -11.52 -16.85 -14.14
C SER A 97 -11.12 -15.51 -14.77
N VAL A 98 -10.14 -15.50 -15.69
CA VAL A 98 -9.94 -14.41 -16.65
C VAL A 98 -11.04 -14.57 -17.69
N GLN A 99 -12.28 -14.26 -17.31
CA GLN A 99 -13.35 -14.19 -18.28
C GLN A 99 -13.25 -12.84 -18.98
N LYS A 100 -12.98 -12.89 -20.29
CA LYS A 100 -12.93 -11.71 -21.16
C LYS A 100 -14.18 -10.87 -20.93
N GLN A 101 -14.02 -9.64 -20.43
CA GLN A 101 -15.14 -8.71 -20.38
C GLN A 101 -15.57 -8.38 -21.82
N GLY A 102 -16.85 -8.63 -22.10
CA GLY A 102 -17.46 -8.34 -23.40
C GLY A 102 -17.37 -6.86 -23.76
N SER A 103 -17.31 -6.59 -25.06
CA SER A 103 -17.37 -5.24 -25.63
C SER A 103 -18.76 -4.63 -25.43
N GLY A 104 -19.03 -4.09 -24.24
CA GLY A 104 -20.27 -3.36 -23.97
C GLY A 104 -20.31 -2.00 -24.70
N PRO A 105 -21.50 -1.51 -25.08
CA PRO A 105 -21.64 -0.25 -25.83
C PRO A 105 -21.18 0.96 -25.01
N ALA A 106 -20.64 1.98 -25.68
CA ALA A 106 -20.27 3.26 -25.06
C ALA A 106 -21.49 3.92 -24.40
N ILE A 107 -21.37 4.34 -23.14
CA ILE A 107 -22.47 5.02 -22.42
C ILE A 107 -22.68 6.41 -23.04
N GLN A 108 -23.69 6.54 -23.90
CA GLN A 108 -24.23 7.82 -24.37
C GLN A 108 -25.56 8.07 -23.63
N GLY A 109 -25.60 9.05 -22.73
CA GLY A 109 -26.84 9.59 -22.16
C GLY A 109 -27.41 8.88 -20.91
N GLU A 110 -27.58 9.69 -19.86
CA GLU A 110 -28.56 9.66 -18.75
C GLU A 110 -29.06 8.33 -18.14
N GLN A 111 -28.66 8.03 -16.89
CA GLN A 111 -29.47 8.23 -15.67
C GLN A 111 -28.74 7.69 -14.42
N SER A 112 -28.95 8.37 -13.29
CA SER A 112 -28.55 7.98 -11.94
C SER A 112 -29.59 7.01 -11.36
N SER A 113 -29.46 5.71 -11.67
CA SER A 113 -29.95 4.61 -10.82
C SER A 113 -29.88 3.30 -11.61
N SER A 114 -29.30 2.29 -10.97
CA SER A 114 -29.08 0.90 -11.44
C SER A 114 -27.90 0.72 -12.41
N GLY A 115 -26.76 0.35 -11.84
CA GLY A 115 -25.54 -0.02 -12.55
C GLY A 115 -25.76 -1.00 -13.68
N LYS A 116 -25.11 -0.72 -14.82
CA LYS A 116 -25.12 -1.60 -15.99
C LYS A 116 -24.02 -2.65 -15.79
N ALA A 117 -24.34 -3.92 -16.04
CA ALA A 117 -23.33 -4.97 -16.10
C ALA A 117 -22.45 -4.76 -17.34
N TYR A 118 -21.14 -4.61 -17.15
CA TYR A 118 -20.16 -4.58 -18.25
C TYR A 118 -19.19 -5.76 -18.06
N GLY A 119 -19.30 -6.76 -18.94
CA GLY A 119 -18.70 -8.08 -18.70
C GLY A 119 -19.49 -8.90 -17.68
N ASP A 120 -19.17 -10.20 -17.58
CA ASP A 120 -20.01 -11.18 -16.88
C ASP A 120 -19.97 -11.08 -15.34
N LEU A 121 -19.13 -10.22 -14.75
CA LEU A 121 -18.83 -10.24 -13.31
C LEU A 121 -18.93 -8.90 -12.57
N PHE A 122 -19.02 -7.74 -13.24
CA PHE A 122 -18.98 -6.45 -12.56
C PHE A 122 -20.10 -5.52 -13.02
N THR A 123 -20.62 -4.74 -12.08
CA THR A 123 -21.57 -3.66 -12.34
C THR A 123 -20.88 -2.31 -12.27
N TYR A 124 -21.30 -1.38 -13.13
CA TYR A 124 -20.67 -0.07 -13.26
C TYR A 124 -21.69 1.06 -13.28
N GLU A 125 -21.30 2.18 -12.68
CA GLU A 125 -22.02 3.45 -12.72
C GLU A 125 -21.05 4.60 -13.09
N ARG A 126 -21.57 5.81 -13.22
CA ARG A 126 -20.72 6.98 -13.47
C ARG A 126 -19.96 7.32 -12.20
N SER A 127 -18.64 7.50 -12.30
CA SER A 127 -17.83 7.93 -11.17
C SER A 127 -18.28 9.30 -10.65
N HIS A 128 -18.31 9.44 -9.33
CA HIS A 128 -18.58 10.71 -8.66
C HIS A 128 -17.29 11.52 -8.42
N LYS A 129 -16.12 10.88 -8.57
CA LYS A 129 -14.79 11.46 -8.36
C LYS A 129 -14.08 11.90 -9.65
N GLY A 130 -14.52 11.45 -10.83
CA GLY A 130 -13.82 11.77 -12.07
C GLY A 130 -14.59 11.50 -13.36
N LYS A 131 -13.94 11.84 -14.50
CA LYS A 131 -14.45 11.55 -15.84
C LYS A 131 -14.20 10.07 -16.19
N GLY A 132 -15.00 9.17 -15.61
CA GLY A 132 -14.88 7.74 -15.83
C GLY A 132 -16.03 6.93 -15.22
N LEU A 133 -15.82 5.60 -15.15
CA LEU A 133 -16.73 4.65 -14.53
C LEU A 133 -16.28 4.29 -13.11
N ALA A 134 -17.26 3.98 -12.27
CA ALA A 134 -17.08 3.41 -10.95
C ALA A 134 -17.55 1.95 -10.96
N VAL A 135 -16.78 1.04 -10.37
CA VAL A 135 -17.25 -0.33 -10.12
C VAL A 135 -18.15 -0.32 -8.89
N THR A 136 -19.42 -0.67 -9.06
CA THR A 136 -20.41 -0.66 -7.96
C THR A 136 -20.71 -2.03 -7.37
N GLY A 137 -20.22 -3.10 -7.99
CA GLY A 137 -20.45 -4.43 -7.49
C GLY A 137 -19.76 -5.52 -8.28
N PHE A 138 -19.66 -6.68 -7.66
CA PHE A 138 -19.09 -7.90 -8.23
C PHE A 138 -20.01 -9.09 -8.00
N GLN A 139 -20.33 -9.78 -9.09
CA GLN A 139 -21.24 -10.92 -9.14
C GLN A 139 -20.50 -12.26 -9.26
N GLY A 140 -19.17 -12.26 -9.12
CA GLY A 140 -18.35 -13.47 -9.24
C GLY A 140 -18.35 -14.37 -8.02
N ASN A 141 -17.68 -15.52 -8.18
CA ASN A 141 -17.61 -16.49 -7.10
C ASN A 141 -16.72 -15.97 -5.97
N LYS A 142 -17.19 -16.19 -4.76
CA LYS A 142 -16.67 -15.62 -3.52
C LYS A 142 -15.21 -15.97 -3.23
N ASN A 143 -14.66 -17.09 -3.70
CA ASN A 143 -13.27 -17.50 -3.44
C ASN A 143 -12.26 -17.15 -4.57
N GLN A 144 -12.47 -16.06 -5.32
CA GLN A 144 -11.62 -15.73 -6.49
C GLN A 144 -10.70 -14.53 -6.23
N THR A 145 -9.50 -14.59 -6.82
CA THR A 145 -8.65 -13.41 -7.06
C THR A 145 -9.40 -12.45 -7.99
N ILE A 146 -9.64 -11.23 -7.53
CA ILE A 146 -10.25 -10.17 -8.32
C ILE A 146 -9.15 -9.45 -9.08
N ILE A 147 -9.24 -9.45 -10.41
CA ILE A 147 -8.35 -8.66 -11.27
C ILE A 147 -9.22 -7.64 -12.01
N PHE A 148 -9.10 -6.37 -11.62
CA PHE A 148 -9.72 -5.29 -12.40
C PHE A 148 -8.86 -5.01 -13.60
N GLN A 149 -9.34 -5.23 -14.81
CA GLN A 149 -8.70 -4.70 -16.01
C GLN A 149 -9.44 -3.43 -16.42
N ASN A 150 -8.71 -2.33 -16.58
CA ASN A 150 -9.25 -1.07 -17.08
C ASN A 150 -9.60 -1.18 -18.59
N ARG A 151 -10.67 -1.91 -18.92
CA ARG A 151 -11.24 -2.00 -20.28
C ARG A 151 -12.75 -2.21 -20.24
N SER A 152 -13.48 -1.14 -19.95
CA SER A 152 -14.91 -1.05 -20.32
C SER A 152 -15.08 -0.09 -21.50
N GLY A 153 -14.99 -0.62 -22.73
CA GLY A 153 -15.13 0.19 -23.95
C GLY A 153 -14.13 1.35 -24.05
N ASN A 154 -14.61 2.55 -24.39
CA ASN A 154 -13.80 3.78 -24.52
C ASN A 154 -13.72 4.62 -23.23
N THR A 155 -14.43 4.24 -22.15
CA THR A 155 -14.50 5.05 -20.92
C THR A 155 -13.66 4.38 -19.83
N PRO A 156 -12.65 5.07 -19.27
CA PRO A 156 -11.80 4.47 -18.25
C PRO A 156 -12.57 4.21 -16.94
N VAL A 157 -12.22 3.13 -16.26
CA VAL A 157 -12.62 2.88 -14.87
C VAL A 157 -11.65 3.62 -13.97
N VAL A 158 -12.16 4.54 -13.16
CA VAL A 158 -11.36 5.45 -12.33
C VAL A 158 -11.63 5.28 -10.84
N GLU A 159 -12.66 4.51 -10.49
CA GLU A 159 -13.17 4.40 -9.13
C GLU A 159 -13.62 2.96 -8.84
N ILE A 160 -13.35 2.51 -7.63
CA ILE A 160 -14.06 1.40 -7.00
C ILE A 160 -15.03 2.01 -5.99
N ALA A 161 -16.33 1.86 -6.23
CA ALA A 161 -17.34 2.54 -5.45
C ALA A 161 -17.47 1.95 -4.05
N ASP A 162 -18.22 2.69 -3.22
CA ASP A 162 -18.56 2.32 -1.87
C ASP A 162 -19.22 0.93 -1.81
N ASP A 163 -18.90 0.17 -0.77
CA ASP A 163 -19.47 -1.15 -0.42
C ASP A 163 -19.35 -2.25 -1.49
N SER A 164 -18.69 -1.99 -2.63
CA SER A 164 -18.70 -2.86 -3.82
C SER A 164 -18.17 -4.29 -3.62
N PHE A 165 -17.32 -4.50 -2.60
CA PHE A 165 -16.79 -5.82 -2.20
C PHE A 165 -16.98 -6.10 -0.70
N SER A 166 -17.86 -5.38 -0.02
CA SER A 166 -18.07 -5.54 1.42
C SER A 166 -18.52 -6.96 1.77
N HIS A 167 -17.90 -7.56 2.79
CA HIS A 167 -18.06 -8.95 3.22
C HIS A 167 -17.86 -9.99 2.11
N SER A 168 -17.09 -9.64 1.07
CA SER A 168 -16.69 -10.59 0.04
C SER A 168 -15.74 -11.64 0.63
N SER A 169 -15.74 -12.84 0.05
CA SER A 169 -14.78 -13.90 0.42
C SER A 169 -13.51 -13.87 -0.41
N THR A 170 -13.29 -12.76 -1.13
CA THR A 170 -12.15 -12.53 -2.01
C THR A 170 -10.85 -12.77 -1.26
N GLU A 171 -9.95 -13.53 -1.88
CA GLU A 171 -8.64 -13.84 -1.29
C GLU A 171 -7.58 -12.82 -1.71
N GLU A 172 -7.67 -12.31 -2.94
CA GLU A 172 -6.72 -11.36 -3.52
C GLU A 172 -7.45 -10.29 -4.34
N ALA A 173 -7.01 -9.03 -4.26
CA ALA A 173 -7.51 -7.94 -5.08
C ALA A 173 -6.36 -7.26 -5.83
N ILE A 174 -6.40 -7.31 -7.15
CA ILE A 174 -5.40 -6.70 -8.05
C ILE A 174 -6.10 -5.61 -8.87
N LEU A 175 -5.77 -4.36 -8.56
CA LEU A 175 -6.30 -3.17 -9.21
C LEU A 175 -5.31 -2.70 -10.29
N THR A 176 -5.81 -2.36 -11.49
CA THR A 176 -4.96 -1.89 -12.60
C THR A 176 -4.93 -0.37 -12.72
N GLU A 177 -3.93 0.13 -13.45
CA GLU A 177 -3.69 1.55 -13.70
C GLU A 177 -4.94 2.30 -14.21
N GLY A 178 -5.08 3.53 -13.73
CA GLY A 178 -6.17 4.44 -14.07
C GLY A 178 -7.26 4.54 -12.99
N ILE A 179 -7.31 3.60 -12.05
CA ILE A 179 -8.13 3.73 -10.84
C ILE A 179 -7.43 4.73 -9.91
N THR A 180 -8.15 5.78 -9.51
CA THR A 180 -7.65 6.85 -8.66
C THR A 180 -8.29 6.86 -7.27
N PHE A 181 -9.43 6.19 -7.08
CA PHE A 181 -10.19 6.21 -5.84
C PHE A 181 -10.69 4.81 -5.43
N ILE A 182 -10.56 4.51 -4.13
CA ILE A 182 -11.20 3.38 -3.46
C ILE A 182 -12.24 3.94 -2.50
N GLY A 183 -13.49 3.51 -2.68
CA GLY A 183 -14.64 3.95 -1.91
C GLY A 183 -14.65 3.52 -0.45
N LYS A 184 -15.66 4.02 0.25
CA LYS A 184 -15.95 3.65 1.62
C LYS A 184 -16.35 2.18 1.72
N ASN A 185 -15.92 1.50 2.78
CA ASN A 185 -16.24 0.11 3.07
C ASN A 185 -15.91 -0.89 1.92
N THR A 186 -15.14 -0.50 0.90
CA THR A 186 -15.02 -1.28 -0.35
C THR A 186 -14.71 -2.75 -0.09
N PHE A 187 -13.70 -3.05 0.74
CA PHE A 187 -13.32 -4.40 1.16
C PHE A 187 -13.60 -4.66 2.65
N SER A 188 -14.51 -3.90 3.28
CA SER A 188 -14.81 -4.09 4.71
C SER A 188 -15.29 -5.50 4.99
N GLY A 189 -14.79 -6.15 6.05
CA GLY A 189 -15.14 -7.51 6.45
C GLY A 189 -14.70 -8.61 5.47
N CYS A 190 -13.75 -8.34 4.57
CA CYS A 190 -13.17 -9.36 3.70
C CYS A 190 -12.15 -10.21 4.47
N ASP A 191 -12.63 -11.09 5.34
CA ASP A 191 -11.78 -11.87 6.26
C ASP A 191 -10.77 -12.78 5.56
N LYS A 192 -11.01 -13.16 4.30
CA LYS A 192 -10.10 -13.99 3.50
C LYS A 192 -9.07 -13.21 2.70
N LEU A 193 -9.23 -11.89 2.59
CA LEU A 193 -8.36 -11.04 1.78
C LEU A 193 -6.98 -11.00 2.41
N HIS A 194 -5.99 -11.57 1.72
CA HIS A 194 -4.62 -11.67 2.20
C HIS A 194 -3.63 -10.90 1.33
N GLN A 195 -4.01 -10.55 0.09
CA GLN A 195 -3.20 -9.73 -0.80
C GLN A 195 -4.02 -8.64 -1.49
N VAL A 196 -3.49 -7.42 -1.49
CA VAL A 196 -4.03 -6.29 -2.26
C VAL A 196 -2.89 -5.64 -3.03
N VAL A 197 -3.07 -5.47 -4.34
CA VAL A 197 -2.15 -4.77 -5.22
C VAL A 197 -2.83 -3.50 -5.72
N LEU A 198 -2.35 -2.35 -5.25
CA LEU A 198 -2.85 -1.02 -5.60
C LEU A 198 -2.03 -0.44 -6.78
N PRO A 199 -2.67 0.17 -7.79
CA PRO A 199 -1.95 0.87 -8.86
C PRO A 199 -1.35 2.18 -8.34
N VAL A 200 -0.33 2.69 -9.02
CA VAL A 200 0.35 3.93 -8.62
C VAL A 200 -0.59 5.14 -8.69
N SER A 201 -1.63 5.06 -9.52
CA SER A 201 -2.61 6.12 -9.74
C SER A 201 -3.58 6.37 -8.59
N ILE A 202 -3.64 5.53 -7.54
CA ILE A 202 -4.56 5.77 -6.41
C ILE A 202 -4.14 7.04 -5.66
N GLU A 203 -5.08 7.96 -5.53
CA GLU A 203 -4.94 9.22 -4.81
C GLU A 203 -5.69 9.23 -3.47
N GLU A 204 -6.75 8.44 -3.33
CA GLU A 204 -7.60 8.45 -2.13
C GLU A 204 -8.13 7.04 -1.79
N ILE A 205 -8.04 6.69 -0.50
CA ILE A 205 -8.65 5.49 0.10
C ILE A 205 -9.72 5.95 1.09
N GLY A 206 -10.96 5.52 0.88
CA GLY A 206 -12.12 5.92 1.68
C GLY A 206 -12.18 5.31 3.08
N ASP A 207 -13.14 5.79 3.86
CA ASP A 207 -13.40 5.32 5.21
C ASP A 207 -13.64 3.80 5.23
N LYS A 208 -13.06 3.10 6.19
CA LYS A 208 -13.27 1.65 6.42
C LYS A 208 -12.98 0.77 5.20
N ALA A 209 -12.22 1.26 4.21
CA ALA A 209 -12.01 0.57 2.93
C ALA A 209 -11.48 -0.87 3.09
N PHE A 210 -10.66 -1.15 4.11
CA PHE A 210 -10.15 -2.48 4.44
C PHE A 210 -10.42 -2.85 5.90
N GLU A 211 -11.48 -2.29 6.51
CA GLU A 211 -11.85 -2.61 7.89
C GLU A 211 -12.06 -4.13 8.05
N ASN A 212 -11.56 -4.71 9.13
CA ASN A 212 -11.65 -6.13 9.46
C ASN A 212 -11.11 -7.09 8.38
N CYS A 213 -10.18 -6.67 7.51
CA CYS A 213 -9.43 -7.59 6.65
C CYS A 213 -8.32 -8.32 7.43
N GLY A 214 -8.69 -9.20 8.36
CA GLY A 214 -7.77 -9.80 9.33
C GLY A 214 -6.62 -10.64 8.75
N ASN A 215 -6.78 -11.16 7.53
CA ASN A 215 -5.72 -11.90 6.83
C ASN A 215 -4.77 -11.02 5.99
N LEU A 216 -5.06 -9.71 5.87
CA LEU A 216 -4.23 -8.78 5.12
C LEU A 216 -2.98 -8.40 5.94
N LYS A 217 -1.88 -9.10 5.67
CA LYS A 217 -0.62 -8.99 6.44
C LYS A 217 0.31 -7.88 5.97
N SER A 218 0.13 -7.44 4.73
CA SER A 218 0.92 -6.37 4.12
C SER A 218 0.09 -5.66 3.05
N ILE A 219 0.23 -4.34 2.96
CA ILE A 219 -0.29 -3.54 1.87
C ILE A 219 0.75 -2.49 1.50
N SER A 220 1.01 -2.31 0.21
CA SER A 220 1.88 -1.24 -0.29
C SER A 220 1.00 -0.05 -0.64
N LEU A 221 1.15 1.05 0.09
CA LEU A 221 0.45 2.29 -0.22
C LEU A 221 1.13 3.00 -1.42
N PRO A 222 0.38 3.46 -2.42
CA PRO A 222 0.94 4.06 -3.63
C PRO A 222 1.50 5.46 -3.38
N MET A 223 2.53 5.84 -4.14
CA MET A 223 3.29 7.07 -3.91
C MET A 223 2.55 8.37 -4.27
N LEU A 224 1.40 8.27 -4.95
CA LEU A 224 0.51 9.41 -5.26
C LEU A 224 -0.66 9.52 -4.28
N LEU A 225 -0.74 8.63 -3.28
CA LEU A 225 -1.80 8.62 -2.28
C LEU A 225 -1.77 9.91 -1.45
N LYS A 226 -2.88 10.63 -1.42
CA LYS A 226 -3.05 11.93 -0.77
C LYS A 226 -3.81 11.82 0.54
N THR A 227 -4.86 11.00 0.57
CA THR A 227 -5.79 10.92 1.70
C THR A 227 -6.14 9.47 2.03
N ILE A 228 -6.26 9.20 3.34
CA ILE A 228 -6.68 7.91 3.87
C ILE A 228 -7.81 8.16 4.88
N GLY A 229 -8.96 7.53 4.66
CA GLY A 229 -10.17 7.71 5.45
C GLY A 229 -10.11 7.12 6.86
N ASN A 230 -11.17 7.40 7.63
CA ASN A 230 -11.34 6.92 9.00
C ASN A 230 -11.42 5.39 9.02
N GLU A 231 -10.76 4.76 9.99
CA GLU A 231 -10.78 3.29 10.19
C GLU A 231 -10.40 2.47 8.94
N ALA A 232 -9.73 3.07 7.94
CA ALA A 232 -9.53 2.43 6.63
C ALA A 232 -8.73 1.12 6.68
N LEU A 233 -7.87 0.92 7.69
CA LEU A 233 -7.08 -0.29 7.91
C LEU A 233 -7.36 -0.94 9.27
N LYS A 234 -8.49 -0.59 9.91
CA LYS A 234 -8.86 -1.10 11.23
C LYS A 234 -9.01 -2.61 11.21
N GLY A 235 -8.52 -3.32 12.22
CA GLY A 235 -8.68 -4.76 12.36
C GLY A 235 -7.92 -5.59 11.31
N THR A 236 -6.97 -4.98 10.58
CA THR A 236 -6.14 -5.70 9.62
C THR A 236 -5.03 -6.52 10.29
N GLY A 237 -4.51 -7.51 9.57
CA GLY A 237 -3.40 -8.36 10.02
C GLY A 237 -2.01 -7.74 9.83
N LEU A 238 -1.92 -6.43 9.60
CA LEU A 238 -0.67 -5.74 9.28
C LEU A 238 0.33 -5.81 10.43
N ARG A 239 1.59 -6.10 10.10
CA ARG A 239 2.73 -6.04 11.05
C ARG A 239 3.44 -4.69 11.07
N THR A 240 3.42 -4.02 9.92
CA THR A 240 4.02 -2.71 9.68
C THR A 240 3.32 -2.04 8.51
N ILE A 241 3.48 -0.74 8.40
CA ILE A 241 3.02 0.04 7.26
C ILE A 241 3.97 1.21 7.01
N GLU A 242 4.24 1.46 5.74
CA GLU A 242 4.92 2.67 5.29
C GLU A 242 3.87 3.63 4.72
N ILE A 243 3.72 4.79 5.36
CA ILE A 243 2.82 5.84 4.89
C ILE A 243 3.62 6.76 3.94
N PRO A 244 3.22 6.89 2.67
CA PRO A 244 3.92 7.72 1.69
C PRO A 244 3.95 9.20 2.11
N LYS A 245 5.02 9.91 1.75
CA LYS A 245 5.18 11.36 2.01
C LYS A 245 4.13 12.23 1.32
N SER A 246 3.43 11.69 0.32
CA SER A 246 2.34 12.36 -0.40
C SER A 246 1.04 12.49 0.43
N VAL A 247 0.89 11.69 1.49
CA VAL A 247 -0.32 11.66 2.31
C VAL A 247 -0.38 12.90 3.19
N PHE A 248 -1.36 13.78 3.00
CA PHE A 248 -1.54 14.98 3.85
C PHE A 248 -2.73 14.85 4.81
N TRP A 249 -3.59 13.84 4.65
CA TRP A 249 -4.73 13.60 5.52
C TRP A 249 -4.85 12.13 5.90
N ILE A 250 -4.97 11.87 7.21
CA ILE A 250 -5.23 10.55 7.79
C ILE A 250 -6.44 10.69 8.72
N GLY A 251 -7.45 9.85 8.49
CA GLY A 251 -8.64 9.78 9.33
C GLY A 251 -8.39 9.16 10.70
N ASP A 252 -9.35 9.37 11.60
CA ASP A 252 -9.32 8.80 12.94
C ASP A 252 -9.40 7.27 12.88
N GLY A 253 -8.72 6.60 13.82
CA GLY A 253 -8.79 5.15 13.95
C GLY A 253 -8.17 4.34 12.82
N LEU A 254 -7.32 4.94 11.95
CA LEU A 254 -6.77 4.30 10.75
C LEU A 254 -6.33 2.84 10.98
N MET A 255 -5.57 2.58 12.05
CA MET A 255 -5.03 1.26 12.41
C MET A 255 -5.57 0.75 13.75
N ALA A 256 -6.79 1.13 14.13
CA ALA A 256 -7.41 0.58 15.34
C ALA A 256 -7.52 -0.97 15.21
N ASP A 257 -7.37 -1.69 16.31
CA ASP A 257 -7.43 -3.15 16.42
C ASP A 257 -6.47 -3.94 15.49
N CYS A 258 -5.42 -3.32 14.96
CA CYS A 258 -4.33 -4.00 14.25
C CYS A 258 -3.46 -4.81 15.23
N LYS A 259 -3.97 -5.93 15.72
CA LYS A 259 -3.38 -6.72 16.82
C LYS A 259 -2.00 -7.30 16.52
N LEU A 260 -1.59 -7.37 15.25
CA LEU A 260 -0.28 -7.86 14.82
C LEU A 260 0.74 -6.75 14.53
N LEU A 261 0.33 -5.48 14.55
CA LEU A 261 1.20 -4.34 14.29
C LEU A 261 2.22 -4.25 15.43
N ASP A 262 3.51 -4.38 15.12
CA ASP A 262 4.58 -4.40 16.13
C ASP A 262 5.50 -3.17 16.07
N HIS A 263 5.60 -2.53 14.90
CA HIS A 263 6.30 -1.25 14.72
C HIS A 263 5.59 -0.33 13.73
N VAL A 264 5.71 0.97 13.97
CA VAL A 264 5.26 2.02 13.06
C VAL A 264 6.23 3.21 13.09
N LYS A 265 6.43 3.82 11.92
CA LYS A 265 7.13 5.09 11.78
C LYS A 265 6.16 6.15 11.26
N ILE A 266 5.96 7.20 12.02
CA ILE A 266 5.15 8.34 11.59
C ILE A 266 6.00 9.19 10.63
N PRO A 267 5.55 9.42 9.39
CA PRO A 267 6.34 10.18 8.43
C PRO A 267 6.27 11.68 8.72
N GLU A 268 7.32 12.43 8.35
CA GLU A 268 7.53 13.84 8.72
C GLU A 268 6.42 14.81 8.29
N ASN A 269 5.63 14.43 7.29
CA ASN A 269 4.48 15.19 6.77
C ASN A 269 3.22 15.07 7.65
N ILE A 270 3.21 14.19 8.66
CA ILE A 270 2.05 13.96 9.55
C ILE A 270 2.32 14.64 10.89
N ASN A 271 1.89 15.90 11.00
CA ASN A 271 2.09 16.71 12.21
C ASN A 271 1.17 16.33 13.40
N ARG A 272 0.18 15.47 13.18
CA ARG A 272 -0.78 15.04 14.19
C ARG A 272 -1.01 13.54 14.10
N ILE A 273 -0.91 12.84 15.22
CA ILE A 273 -1.47 11.48 15.35
C ILE A 273 -2.98 11.64 15.59
N PRO A 274 -3.86 11.18 14.69
CA PRO A 274 -5.31 11.32 14.82
C PRO A 274 -5.88 10.57 16.02
N ASN A 275 -7.15 10.84 16.33
CA ASN A 275 -7.80 10.18 17.46
C ASN A 275 -7.89 8.68 17.19
N SER A 276 -7.70 7.90 18.24
CA SER A 276 -7.84 6.44 18.21
C SER A 276 -6.96 5.69 17.18
N MET A 277 -5.93 6.32 16.60
CA MET A 277 -5.18 5.78 15.45
C MET A 277 -4.66 4.35 15.66
N PHE A 278 -4.22 4.01 16.88
CA PHE A 278 -3.67 2.70 17.25
C PHE A 278 -4.44 2.04 18.41
N VAL A 279 -5.71 2.40 18.64
CA VAL A 279 -6.53 1.75 19.69
C VAL A 279 -6.44 0.24 19.57
N GLY A 280 -6.20 -0.48 20.66
CA GLY A 280 -6.23 -1.94 20.67
C GLY A 280 -5.10 -2.63 19.87
N CYS A 281 -4.06 -1.91 19.44
CA CYS A 281 -2.86 -2.50 18.84
C CYS A 281 -2.01 -3.21 19.91
N THR A 282 -2.44 -4.39 20.35
CA THR A 282 -1.87 -5.08 21.52
C THR A 282 -0.43 -5.56 21.32
N SER A 283 0.07 -5.67 20.09
CA SER A 283 1.46 -6.06 19.77
C SER A 283 2.40 -4.88 19.52
N LEU A 284 1.88 -3.64 19.51
CA LEU A 284 2.67 -2.46 19.14
C LEU A 284 3.72 -2.18 20.23
N LYS A 285 4.99 -2.30 19.85
CA LYS A 285 6.14 -2.12 20.76
C LYS A 285 6.96 -0.89 20.41
N LYS A 286 7.07 -0.56 19.13
CA LYS A 286 7.92 0.52 18.66
C LYS A 286 7.13 1.53 17.85
N VAL A 287 7.18 2.78 18.27
CA VAL A 287 6.61 3.92 17.54
C VAL A 287 7.71 4.95 17.37
N GLU A 288 8.04 5.26 16.11
CA GLU A 288 9.00 6.31 15.77
C GLU A 288 8.24 7.60 15.45
N LEU A 289 8.38 8.60 16.31
CA LEU A 289 7.85 9.95 16.13
C LEU A 289 8.96 10.86 15.58
N HIS A 290 8.57 11.91 14.85
CA HIS A 290 9.51 12.90 14.32
C HIS A 290 9.36 14.24 15.07
N GLU A 291 10.42 15.07 15.04
CA GLU A 291 10.56 16.34 15.78
C GLU A 291 9.59 17.46 15.38
N ASN A 292 8.72 17.24 14.39
CA ASN A 292 7.72 18.22 13.95
C ASN A 292 6.29 17.83 14.37
N LEU A 293 6.13 16.76 15.16
CA LEU A 293 4.82 16.30 15.61
C LEU A 293 4.28 17.29 16.66
N SER A 294 3.12 17.90 16.41
CA SER A 294 2.52 18.88 17.32
C SER A 294 1.43 18.30 18.22
N GLU A 295 0.80 17.19 17.84
CA GLU A 295 -0.36 16.66 18.57
C GLU A 295 -0.42 15.12 18.55
N ILE A 296 -0.80 14.57 19.71
CA ILE A 296 -1.21 13.18 19.88
C ILE A 296 -2.71 13.17 20.25
N GLY A 297 -3.54 12.57 19.40
CA GLY A 297 -5.00 12.59 19.55
C GLY A 297 -5.54 11.81 20.75
N GLU A 298 -6.84 11.98 21.00
CA GLU A 298 -7.56 11.25 22.05
C GLU A 298 -7.49 9.75 21.80
N ARG A 299 -7.18 8.97 22.85
CA ARG A 299 -7.09 7.50 22.81
C ARG A 299 -6.11 6.97 21.75
N ALA A 300 -5.17 7.77 21.24
CA ALA A 300 -4.30 7.41 20.13
C ALA A 300 -3.60 6.05 20.30
N PHE A 301 -3.14 5.71 21.51
CA PHE A 301 -2.50 4.44 21.87
C PHE A 301 -3.25 3.68 22.96
N PHE A 302 -4.57 3.92 23.10
CA PHE A 302 -5.37 3.25 24.13
C PHE A 302 -5.36 1.73 23.93
N GLY A 303 -5.00 0.97 24.97
CA GLY A 303 -4.96 -0.49 24.90
C GLY A 303 -3.75 -1.06 24.13
N CYS A 304 -2.74 -0.25 23.82
CA CYS A 304 -1.46 -0.73 23.29
C CYS A 304 -0.63 -1.42 24.39
N SER A 305 -1.07 -2.61 24.83
CA SER A 305 -0.56 -3.28 26.02
C SER A 305 0.91 -3.73 25.95
N SER A 306 1.52 -3.77 24.76
CA SER A 306 2.94 -4.09 24.57
C SER A 306 3.84 -2.85 24.44
N LEU A 307 3.27 -1.65 24.45
CA LEU A 307 4.04 -0.41 24.33
C LEU A 307 4.62 -0.08 25.71
N ASP A 308 5.94 -0.24 25.85
CA ASP A 308 6.70 -0.14 27.11
C ASP A 308 7.42 1.21 27.27
N PHE A 309 7.71 1.91 26.17
CA PHE A 309 8.13 3.29 26.23
C PHE A 309 7.74 4.06 24.97
N LEU A 310 7.73 5.39 25.07
CA LEU A 310 7.60 6.27 23.93
C LEU A 310 8.41 7.54 24.15
N ILE A 311 9.25 7.88 23.18
CA ILE A 311 9.93 9.18 23.13
C ILE A 311 8.98 10.18 22.50
N ILE A 312 8.54 11.18 23.27
CA ILE A 312 7.65 12.24 22.80
C ILE A 312 8.50 13.49 22.54
N PRO A 313 8.52 14.03 21.31
CA PRO A 313 9.34 15.19 20.96
C PRO A 313 8.79 16.48 21.58
N ASP A 314 9.67 17.47 21.78
CA ASP A 314 9.34 18.75 22.43
C ASP A 314 8.38 19.61 21.62
N SER A 315 8.23 19.32 20.33
CA SER A 315 7.26 19.95 19.45
C SER A 315 5.81 19.65 19.84
N VAL A 316 5.54 18.58 20.58
CA VAL A 316 4.18 18.21 20.98
C VAL A 316 3.62 19.24 21.96
N GLN A 317 2.49 19.84 21.60
CA GLN A 317 1.78 20.84 22.40
C GLN A 317 0.43 20.34 22.92
N GLN A 318 0.01 19.16 22.48
CA GLN A 318 -1.27 18.58 22.87
C GLN A 318 -1.19 17.04 22.88
N ILE A 319 -1.68 16.45 23.98
CA ILE A 319 -1.87 15.00 24.13
C ILE A 319 -3.30 14.79 24.62
N GLY A 320 -4.07 14.03 23.84
CA GLY A 320 -5.49 13.79 24.09
C GLY A 320 -5.76 12.96 25.34
N GLN A 321 -7.02 12.98 25.76
CA GLN A 321 -7.49 12.19 26.88
C GLN A 321 -7.26 10.69 26.60
N ASP A 322 -6.87 9.93 27.63
CA ASP A 322 -6.67 8.48 27.57
C ASP A 322 -5.70 8.00 26.47
N ALA A 323 -4.84 8.88 25.94
CA ALA A 323 -3.93 8.57 24.84
C ALA A 323 -3.06 7.34 25.13
N PHE A 324 -2.63 7.14 26.38
CA PHE A 324 -1.78 6.02 26.81
C PHE A 324 -2.44 5.12 27.87
N THR A 325 -3.76 5.19 28.02
CA THR A 325 -4.48 4.32 28.98
C THR A 325 -4.43 2.86 28.52
N ASN A 326 -4.26 1.91 29.44
CA ASN A 326 -4.10 0.47 29.15
C ASN A 326 -2.90 0.12 28.24
N THR A 327 -1.82 0.91 28.33
CA THR A 327 -0.49 0.55 27.81
C THR A 327 0.21 -0.46 28.75
N ASP A 328 1.48 -0.82 28.48
CA ASP A 328 2.24 -1.71 29.36
C ASP A 328 2.29 -1.18 30.80
N LYS A 329 2.33 -2.07 31.79
CA LYS A 329 2.38 -1.69 33.23
C LYS A 329 3.66 -0.94 33.60
N GLN A 330 4.72 -1.11 32.84
CA GLN A 330 6.00 -0.42 32.95
C GLN A 330 6.15 0.69 31.91
N PHE A 331 5.06 1.12 31.25
CA PHE A 331 5.11 2.18 30.25
C PHE A 331 5.80 3.44 30.78
N ILE A 332 6.82 3.92 30.07
CA ILE A 332 7.59 5.12 30.39
C ILE A 332 7.48 6.13 29.24
N ILE A 333 7.08 7.36 29.57
CA ILE A 333 7.20 8.50 28.65
C ILE A 333 8.62 9.07 28.75
N GLN A 334 9.37 9.04 27.64
CA GLN A 334 10.66 9.72 27.54
C GLN A 334 10.44 11.11 26.94
N CYS A 335 10.91 12.15 27.63
CA CYS A 335 10.63 13.55 27.24
C CYS A 335 11.67 14.51 27.82
N SER A 336 11.82 15.71 27.25
CA SER A 336 12.71 16.73 27.80
C SER A 336 12.10 17.43 29.01
N PHE A 337 12.95 18.04 29.84
CA PHE A 337 12.53 18.88 30.97
C PHE A 337 11.75 20.12 30.50
N GLY A 338 10.60 20.37 31.11
CA GLY A 338 9.71 21.49 30.78
C GLY A 338 8.83 21.25 29.54
N SER A 339 8.89 20.06 28.93
CA SER A 339 8.05 19.72 27.78
C SER A 339 6.58 19.50 28.17
N TYR A 340 5.68 19.63 27.20
CA TYR A 340 4.26 19.29 27.40
C TYR A 340 4.08 17.82 27.82
N ALA A 341 4.94 16.93 27.29
CA ALA A 341 4.93 15.51 27.64
C ALA A 341 5.26 15.27 29.13
N GLU A 342 6.20 16.04 29.70
CA GLU A 342 6.50 15.97 31.15
C GLU A 342 5.29 16.41 31.99
N GLU A 343 4.65 17.53 31.62
CA GLU A 343 3.45 18.02 32.31
C GLU A 343 2.31 16.99 32.22
N TYR A 344 2.06 16.45 31.03
CA TYR A 344 1.05 15.42 30.81
C TYR A 344 1.32 14.18 31.67
N ALA A 345 2.57 13.71 31.70
CA ALA A 345 2.96 12.55 32.49
C ALA A 345 2.71 12.78 33.98
N ARG A 346 3.11 13.96 34.51
CA ARG A 346 2.86 14.34 35.91
C ARG A 346 1.37 14.40 36.24
N LYS A 347 0.58 15.09 35.41
CA LYS A 347 -0.86 15.30 35.62
C LYS A 347 -1.63 13.98 35.63
N ASN A 348 -1.30 13.07 34.73
CA ASN A 348 -1.99 11.79 34.55
C ASN A 348 -1.31 10.64 35.32
N LYS A 349 -0.26 10.93 36.11
CA LYS A 349 0.48 9.95 36.93
C LYS A 349 1.15 8.83 36.12
N PHE A 350 1.59 9.11 34.90
CA PHE A 350 2.44 8.21 34.13
C PHE A 350 3.88 8.25 34.64
N LYS A 351 4.60 7.13 34.51
CA LYS A 351 6.05 7.13 34.70
C LYS A 351 6.68 7.88 33.53
N TYR A 352 7.72 8.66 33.81
CA TYR A 352 8.48 9.35 32.79
C TYR A 352 9.97 9.35 33.13
N GLN A 353 10.79 9.52 32.09
CA GLN A 353 12.24 9.63 32.17
C GLN A 353 12.68 10.83 31.33
N LEU A 354 13.54 11.67 31.91
CA LEU A 354 14.15 12.77 31.19
C LEU A 354 15.30 12.24 30.32
N VAL A 355 15.36 12.68 29.05
CA VAL A 355 16.37 12.25 28.06
C VAL A 355 17.06 13.43 27.41
#